data_AF-A0A2R8YF63-F1
#
_entry.id   AF-A0A2R8YF63-F1
#
_cell.length_a   1.000
_cell.length_b   1.000
_cell.length_c   1.000
_cell.angle_alpha   90.00
_cell.angle_beta   90.00
_cell.angle_gamma   90.00
#
_symmetry.space_group_name_H-M   'P 1'
#
loop_
_entity.id
_entity.type
_entity.pdbx_description
1 polymer ?
#
loop_
_entity_poly.entity_id
_entity_poly.type
_entity_poly.pdbx_seq_one_letter_code
_entity_poly.pdbx_strand_id
1 'polypeptide(L)'
;ELHLLKQIKVKGPRYWELLIDLSKGTQHLKSILSKDGVLYVKLRAGQLSYKEDPMGWQSLLAQTVANRNSEARAFKPETISAFTSDPALLSFAEYFCKPTVNMGQKQEILDLFSSVLYECVTQETPEMLPAYIAMDQAIRRLGRREMSETSELWQIKLVLEFFSSRSHQERLQNHPKRGLFMNSEFLPVVKCTIDNTLDQWLQVGGDMCVHAYLSGQPLEESQLSMLACFLVYHSVPAPQHLPPIGLEGLLKDLAGDSG
;
A
#
# COMPACT_ATOMS: atom_id res chain seq x y z
N GLU A 1 -34.02 -30.35 18.37
CA GLU A 1 -32.82 -30.93 17.75
C GLU A 1 -31.53 -30.11 17.96
N LEU A 2 -31.60 -28.80 18.23
CA LEU A 2 -30.42 -27.93 18.48
C LEU A 2 -29.41 -28.46 19.53
N HIS A 3 -29.86 -29.27 20.49
CA HIS A 3 -29.01 -29.88 21.51
C HIS A 3 -28.10 -31.00 20.99
N LEU A 4 -28.31 -31.48 19.75
CA LEU A 4 -27.45 -32.47 19.08
C LEU A 4 -26.28 -31.82 18.34
N LEU A 5 -26.34 -30.49 18.12
CA LEU A 5 -25.32 -29.75 17.40
C LEU A 5 -24.20 -29.30 18.34
N LYS A 6 -22.95 -29.64 17.99
CA LYS A 6 -21.76 -29.20 18.74
C LYS A 6 -21.37 -27.75 18.44
N GLN A 7 -21.41 -27.37 17.17
CA GLN A 7 -21.05 -26.04 16.69
C GLN A 7 -21.64 -25.81 15.30
N ILE A 8 -21.81 -24.54 14.93
CA ILE A 8 -22.17 -24.11 13.58
C ILE A 8 -21.08 -23.20 13.06
N LYS A 9 -20.63 -23.41 11.83
CA LYS A 9 -19.58 -22.59 11.20
C LYS A 9 -20.01 -22.17 9.80
N VAL A 10 -19.96 -20.87 9.52
CA VAL A 10 -20.02 -20.34 8.14
C VAL A 10 -18.67 -20.65 7.49
N LYS A 11 -18.71 -21.43 6.41
CA LYS A 11 -17.53 -21.84 5.64
C LYS A 11 -17.61 -21.33 4.21
N GLY A 12 -16.44 -21.18 3.60
CA GLY A 12 -16.28 -20.85 2.20
C GLY A 12 -15.26 -19.72 2.00
N PRO A 13 -14.73 -19.57 0.79
CA PRO A 13 -13.75 -18.53 0.48
C PRO A 13 -14.35 -17.13 0.31
N ARG A 14 -15.70 -17.02 0.22
CA ARG A 14 -16.38 -15.77 -0.15
C ARG A 14 -16.88 -14.95 1.01
N TYR A 15 -17.18 -15.59 2.14
CA TYR A 15 -17.68 -14.91 3.32
C TYR A 15 -16.70 -15.09 4.47
N TRP A 16 -16.66 -14.12 5.36
CA TRP A 16 -15.88 -14.23 6.58
C TRP A 16 -16.37 -15.40 7.44
N GLU A 17 -15.42 -16.25 7.85
CA GLU A 17 -15.74 -17.40 8.67
C GLU A 17 -16.26 -16.94 10.04
N LEU A 18 -17.43 -17.45 10.42
CA LEU A 18 -18.06 -17.19 11.71
C LEU A 18 -18.35 -18.52 12.39
N LEU A 19 -18.02 -18.64 13.67
CA LEU A 19 -18.23 -19.83 14.49
C LEU A 19 -19.19 -19.53 15.63
N ILE A 20 -20.29 -20.29 15.70
CA ILE A 20 -21.18 -20.33 16.85
C ILE A 20 -20.92 -21.65 17.57
N ASP A 21 -20.22 -21.56 18.70
CA ASP A 21 -19.96 -22.70 19.57
C ASP A 21 -21.17 -22.97 20.47
N LEU A 22 -21.70 -24.21 20.41
CA LEU A 22 -22.87 -24.63 21.17
C LEU A 22 -22.49 -25.47 22.40
N SER A 23 -21.21 -25.77 22.60
CA SER A 23 -20.71 -26.52 23.77
C SER A 23 -21.01 -25.80 25.08
N LYS A 24 -21.08 -24.46 25.05
CA LYS A 24 -21.38 -23.59 26.19
C LYS A 24 -22.87 -23.30 26.37
N GLY A 25 -23.73 -23.84 25.49
CA GLY A 25 -25.18 -23.69 25.56
C GLY A 25 -25.82 -23.19 24.26
N THR A 26 -27.09 -23.54 24.06
CA THR A 26 -27.85 -23.27 22.82
C THR A 26 -28.64 -21.95 22.85
N GLN A 27 -28.58 -21.19 23.94
CA GLN A 27 -29.46 -20.03 24.16
C GLN A 27 -29.23 -18.91 23.15
N HIS A 28 -27.97 -18.62 22.81
CA HIS A 28 -27.65 -17.59 21.82
C HIS A 28 -28.23 -17.94 20.44
N LEU A 29 -28.05 -19.19 19.98
CA LEU A 29 -28.61 -19.65 18.71
C LEU A 29 -30.14 -19.68 18.72
N LYS A 30 -30.76 -20.09 19.83
CA LYS A 30 -32.22 -20.00 20.00
C LYS A 30 -32.72 -18.55 19.89
N SER A 31 -32.00 -17.60 20.47
CA SER A 31 -32.36 -16.19 20.36
C SER A 31 -32.30 -15.70 18.91
N ILE A 32 -31.30 -16.12 18.12
CA ILE A 32 -31.21 -15.77 16.70
C ILE A 32 -32.41 -16.35 15.95
N LEU A 33 -32.69 -17.65 16.14
CA LEU A 33 -33.81 -18.34 15.48
C LEU A 33 -35.18 -17.76 15.88
N SER A 34 -35.34 -17.29 17.11
CA SER A 34 -36.58 -16.63 17.56
C SER A 34 -36.78 -15.24 16.95
N LYS A 35 -35.71 -14.61 16.47
CA LYS A 35 -35.71 -13.28 15.85
C LYS A 35 -35.47 -13.41 14.35
N ASP A 36 -36.37 -14.13 13.69
CA ASP A 36 -36.37 -14.36 12.23
C ASP A 36 -35.22 -15.24 11.70
N GLY A 37 -34.33 -15.74 12.57
CA GLY A 37 -33.26 -16.66 12.17
C GLY A 37 -32.18 -16.03 11.28
N VAL A 38 -32.09 -14.70 11.23
CA VAL A 38 -31.14 -13.98 10.39
C VAL A 38 -29.73 -14.08 10.98
N LEU A 39 -28.79 -14.58 10.17
CA LEU A 39 -27.36 -14.54 10.45
C LEU A 39 -26.68 -13.55 9.51
N TYR A 40 -26.12 -12.49 10.07
CA TYR A 40 -25.34 -11.53 9.31
C TYR A 40 -23.98 -12.10 8.96
N VAL A 41 -23.68 -12.17 7.67
CA VAL A 41 -22.39 -12.58 7.12
C VAL A 41 -21.79 -11.43 6.33
N LYS A 42 -20.47 -11.30 6.39
CA LYS A 42 -19.74 -10.30 5.61
C LYS A 42 -19.12 -10.97 4.39
N LEU A 43 -19.42 -10.47 3.20
CA LEU A 43 -18.74 -10.85 1.96
C LEU A 43 -17.29 -10.36 2.02
N ARG A 44 -16.34 -11.19 1.60
CA ARG A 44 -14.94 -10.82 1.45
C ARG A 44 -14.79 -9.91 0.23
N ALA A 45 -13.93 -8.90 0.34
CA ALA A 45 -13.60 -8.07 -0.81
C ALA A 45 -12.93 -8.93 -1.90
N GLY A 46 -13.11 -8.57 -3.17
CA GLY A 46 -12.57 -9.36 -4.28
C GLY A 46 -13.28 -10.68 -4.58
N GLN A 47 -14.43 -10.93 -3.94
CA GLN A 47 -15.29 -12.08 -4.22
C GLN A 47 -16.72 -11.61 -4.53
N LEU A 48 -17.34 -12.22 -5.54
CA LEU A 48 -18.77 -12.01 -5.84
C LEU A 48 -19.65 -12.93 -4.99
N SER A 49 -20.88 -12.51 -4.71
CA SER A 49 -21.83 -13.34 -3.97
C SER A 49 -22.20 -14.62 -4.75
N TYR A 50 -22.70 -15.65 -4.06
CA TYR A 50 -23.22 -16.86 -4.74
C TYR A 50 -24.42 -16.59 -5.65
N LYS A 51 -25.12 -15.45 -5.47
CA LYS A 51 -26.21 -15.04 -6.35
C LYS A 51 -25.68 -14.52 -7.69
N GLU A 52 -24.57 -13.79 -7.65
CA GLU A 52 -23.96 -13.15 -8.82
C GLU A 52 -23.07 -14.12 -9.60
N ASP A 53 -22.25 -14.91 -8.91
CA ASP A 53 -21.37 -15.90 -9.54
C ASP A 53 -21.47 -17.24 -8.82
N PRO A 54 -22.51 -18.06 -9.03
CA PRO A 54 -22.73 -19.29 -8.26
C PRO A 54 -21.54 -20.26 -8.29
N MET A 55 -20.85 -20.35 -9.43
CA MET A 55 -19.75 -21.31 -9.63
C MET A 55 -18.36 -20.71 -9.43
N GLY A 56 -18.23 -19.38 -9.35
CA GLY A 56 -16.95 -18.70 -9.18
C GLY A 56 -16.17 -18.56 -10.49
N TRP A 57 -16.80 -18.84 -11.63
CA TRP A 57 -16.12 -18.88 -12.92
C TRP A 57 -15.76 -17.49 -13.42
N GLN A 58 -16.57 -16.47 -13.09
CA GLN A 58 -16.26 -15.10 -13.48
C GLN A 58 -15.00 -14.63 -12.76
N SER A 59 -14.94 -14.82 -11.45
CA SER A 59 -13.76 -14.49 -10.66
C SER A 59 -12.54 -15.33 -11.08
N LEU A 60 -12.71 -16.62 -11.35
CA LEU A 60 -11.62 -17.49 -11.79
C LEU A 60 -11.06 -17.10 -13.16
N LEU A 61 -11.93 -16.82 -14.15
CA LEU A 61 -11.51 -16.36 -15.47
C LEU A 61 -10.77 -15.03 -15.37
N ALA A 62 -11.30 -14.09 -14.60
CA ALA A 62 -10.69 -12.79 -14.43
C ALA A 62 -9.29 -12.89 -13.76
N GLN A 63 -9.13 -13.77 -12.75
CA GLN A 63 -7.81 -14.07 -12.16
C GLN A 63 -6.84 -14.66 -13.17
N THR A 64 -7.29 -15.60 -14.02
CA THR A 64 -6.40 -16.18 -15.04
C THR A 64 -5.98 -15.18 -16.12
N VAL A 65 -6.85 -14.24 -16.48
CA VAL A 65 -6.53 -13.16 -17.43
C VAL A 65 -5.53 -12.17 -16.81
N ALA A 66 -5.72 -11.81 -15.55
CA ALA A 66 -4.80 -10.92 -14.83
C ALA A 66 -3.43 -11.57 -14.59
N ASN A 67 -3.37 -12.85 -14.18
CA ASN A 67 -2.11 -13.56 -13.92
C ASN A 67 -1.30 -13.90 -15.18
N ARG A 68 -1.95 -13.96 -16.36
CA ARG A 68 -1.23 -14.14 -17.64
C ARG A 68 -0.55 -12.86 -18.12
N ASN A 69 -0.96 -11.72 -17.60
CA ASN A 69 -0.26 -10.47 -17.77
C ASN A 69 0.79 -10.37 -16.64
N SER A 70 1.93 -11.04 -16.82
CA SER A 70 3.09 -11.00 -15.93
C SER A 70 3.69 -9.59 -15.76
N GLU A 71 3.15 -8.62 -16.48
CA GLU A 71 3.31 -7.20 -16.25
C GLU A 71 2.03 -6.74 -15.55
N ALA A 72 2.14 -6.25 -14.32
CA ALA A 72 1.06 -5.60 -13.56
C ALA A 72 0.50 -4.31 -14.23
N ARG A 73 0.66 -4.19 -15.55
CA ARG A 73 0.42 -3.04 -16.43
C ARG A 73 -0.82 -3.19 -17.32
N ALA A 74 -1.44 -4.37 -17.37
CA ALA A 74 -2.56 -4.66 -18.28
C ALA A 74 -3.81 -5.19 -17.57
N PHE A 75 -4.08 -4.75 -16.33
CA PHE A 75 -5.40 -4.92 -15.75
C PHE A 75 -6.39 -4.00 -16.47
N LYS A 76 -7.37 -4.59 -17.15
CA LYS A 76 -8.42 -3.84 -17.81
C LYS A 76 -9.46 -3.40 -16.78
N PRO A 77 -9.67 -2.09 -16.56
CA PRO A 77 -10.62 -1.58 -15.57
C PRO A 77 -12.02 -2.19 -15.72
N GLU A 78 -12.43 -2.52 -16.95
CA GLU A 78 -13.73 -3.11 -17.26
C GLU A 78 -13.94 -4.48 -16.60
N THR A 79 -12.86 -5.16 -16.19
CA THR A 79 -12.91 -6.48 -15.54
C THR A 79 -13.10 -6.41 -14.03
N ILE A 80 -13.08 -5.22 -13.41
CA ILE A 80 -13.19 -5.09 -11.94
C ILE A 80 -14.52 -5.62 -11.39
N SER A 81 -15.58 -5.56 -12.20
CA SER A 81 -16.92 -6.06 -11.86
C SER A 81 -16.98 -7.59 -11.71
N ALA A 82 -16.00 -8.32 -12.25
CA ALA A 82 -15.87 -9.77 -12.04
C ALA A 82 -15.28 -10.11 -10.65
N PHE A 83 -14.79 -9.12 -9.91
CA PHE A 83 -14.17 -9.29 -8.60
C PHE A 83 -14.96 -8.63 -7.47
N THR A 84 -15.64 -7.52 -7.73
CA THR A 84 -16.36 -6.79 -6.68
C THR A 84 -17.63 -6.15 -7.20
N SER A 85 -18.66 -6.14 -6.36
CA SER A 85 -19.89 -5.37 -6.53
C SER A 85 -19.93 -4.10 -5.66
N ASP A 86 -18.80 -3.72 -5.04
CA ASP A 86 -18.68 -2.49 -4.25
C ASP A 86 -18.79 -1.24 -5.16
N PRO A 87 -19.80 -0.36 -4.95
CA PRO A 87 -20.01 0.80 -5.82
C PRO A 87 -18.86 1.82 -5.81
N ALA A 88 -18.13 1.96 -4.70
CA ALA A 88 -17.03 2.92 -4.60
C ALA A 88 -15.83 2.45 -5.44
N LEU A 89 -15.49 1.17 -5.38
CA LEU A 89 -14.41 0.58 -6.17
C LEU A 89 -14.75 0.52 -7.67
N LEU A 90 -16.01 0.21 -8.00
CA LEU A 90 -16.49 0.27 -9.38
C LEU A 90 -16.46 1.69 -9.94
N SER A 91 -16.85 2.68 -9.14
CA SER A 91 -16.78 4.09 -9.51
C SER A 91 -15.33 4.53 -9.69
N PHE A 92 -14.42 4.08 -8.82
CA PHE A 92 -13.00 4.38 -8.96
C PHE A 92 -12.45 3.85 -10.30
N ALA A 93 -12.80 2.62 -10.68
CA ALA A 93 -12.41 2.06 -11.97
C ALA A 93 -12.91 2.90 -13.16
N GLU A 94 -14.19 3.29 -13.14
CA GLU A 94 -14.80 4.05 -14.23
C GLU A 94 -14.22 5.47 -14.35
N TYR A 95 -13.98 6.15 -13.22
CA TYR A 95 -13.55 7.55 -13.24
C TYR A 95 -12.03 7.76 -13.27
N PHE A 96 -11.24 6.83 -12.73
CA PHE A 96 -9.79 7.02 -12.56
C PHE A 96 -8.94 6.03 -13.35
N CYS A 97 -9.47 4.86 -13.73
CA CYS A 97 -8.68 3.84 -14.41
C CYS A 97 -8.98 3.77 -15.93
N LYS A 98 -10.21 4.09 -16.33
CA LYS A 98 -10.64 3.99 -17.73
C LYS A 98 -10.14 5.15 -18.59
N PRO A 99 -9.43 4.90 -19.71
CA PRO A 99 -9.01 5.96 -20.61
C PRO A 99 -10.21 6.48 -21.41
N THR A 100 -10.46 7.79 -21.35
CA THR A 100 -11.53 8.45 -22.14
C THR A 100 -11.01 9.03 -23.46
N VAL A 101 -9.71 9.33 -23.55
CA VAL A 101 -9.02 9.91 -24.71
C VAL A 101 -7.60 9.32 -24.75
N ASN A 102 -6.88 9.45 -25.88
CA ASN A 102 -5.46 9.10 -25.92
C ASN A 102 -4.66 9.98 -24.93
N MET A 103 -4.19 9.36 -23.83
CA MET A 103 -3.58 10.06 -22.70
C MET A 103 -2.07 10.31 -22.84
N GLY A 104 -1.42 9.78 -23.89
CA GLY A 104 0.03 9.96 -24.11
C GLY A 104 0.85 9.63 -22.86
N GLN A 105 1.62 10.60 -22.37
CA GLN A 105 2.46 10.47 -21.17
C GLN A 105 1.68 10.22 -19.86
N LYS A 106 0.37 10.53 -19.82
CA LYS A 106 -0.47 10.28 -18.63
C LYS A 106 -0.97 8.84 -18.53
N GLN A 107 -0.72 8.01 -19.54
CA GLN A 107 -1.13 6.60 -19.53
C GLN A 107 -0.52 5.84 -18.34
N GLU A 108 0.73 6.14 -17.97
CA GLU A 108 1.41 5.50 -16.85
C GLU A 108 0.69 5.69 -15.51
N ILE A 109 -0.03 6.80 -15.33
CA ILE A 109 -0.82 7.08 -14.12
C ILE A 109 -2.06 6.19 -14.09
N LEU A 110 -2.73 6.02 -15.23
CA LEU A 110 -3.90 5.13 -15.35
C LEU A 110 -3.51 3.67 -15.13
N ASP A 111 -2.37 3.25 -15.68
CA ASP A 111 -1.85 1.89 -15.51
C ASP A 111 -1.56 1.62 -14.04
N LEU A 112 -0.93 2.58 -13.34
CA LEU A 112 -0.69 2.49 -11.90
C LEU A 112 -2.00 2.40 -11.11
N PHE A 113 -2.98 3.28 -11.38
CA PHE A 113 -4.26 3.26 -10.66
C PHE A 113 -5.02 1.95 -10.87
N SER A 114 -4.98 1.42 -12.09
CA SER A 114 -5.57 0.11 -12.43
C SER A 114 -4.89 -1.02 -11.68
N SER A 115 -3.55 -0.99 -11.62
CA SER A 115 -2.73 -1.97 -10.91
C SER A 115 -3.02 -1.97 -9.41
N VAL A 116 -2.99 -0.79 -8.78
CA VAL A 116 -3.27 -0.62 -7.34
C VAL A 116 -4.70 -1.04 -7.00
N LEU A 117 -5.69 -0.66 -7.83
CA LEU A 117 -7.07 -1.05 -7.61
C LEU A 117 -7.23 -2.58 -7.64
N TYR A 118 -6.67 -3.23 -8.66
CA TYR A 118 -6.72 -4.67 -8.79
C TYR A 118 -6.11 -5.37 -7.56
N GLU A 119 -4.97 -4.87 -7.10
CA GLU A 119 -4.31 -5.39 -5.92
C GLU A 119 -5.15 -5.23 -4.66
N CYS A 120 -5.65 -4.03 -4.38
CA CYS A 120 -6.46 -3.76 -3.19
C CYS A 120 -7.72 -4.64 -3.15
N VAL A 121 -8.33 -4.90 -4.32
CA VAL A 121 -9.49 -5.79 -4.43
C VAL A 121 -9.12 -7.24 -4.19
N THR A 122 -8.02 -7.73 -4.79
CA THR A 122 -7.61 -9.14 -4.69
C THR A 122 -7.01 -9.50 -3.33
N GLN A 123 -6.37 -8.55 -2.64
CA GLN A 123 -5.81 -8.73 -1.30
C GLN A 123 -6.82 -8.49 -0.17
N GLU A 124 -8.09 -8.22 -0.51
CA GLU A 124 -9.14 -7.87 0.44
C GLU A 124 -8.82 -6.62 1.30
N THR A 125 -8.08 -5.63 0.77
CA THR A 125 -7.61 -4.41 1.46
C THR A 125 -7.96 -3.11 0.71
N PRO A 126 -9.24 -2.86 0.37
CA PRO A 126 -9.66 -1.65 -0.34
C PRO A 126 -9.34 -0.34 0.40
N GLU A 127 -9.19 -0.39 1.72
CA GLU A 127 -8.79 0.74 2.56
C GLU A 127 -7.37 1.26 2.29
N MET A 128 -6.51 0.47 1.63
CA MET A 128 -5.15 0.87 1.30
C MET A 128 -5.08 1.72 0.03
N LEU A 129 -6.13 1.70 -0.81
CA LEU A 129 -6.17 2.45 -2.08
C LEU A 129 -5.77 3.93 -1.89
N PRO A 130 -6.30 4.70 -0.92
CA PRO A 130 -5.86 6.08 -0.70
C PRO A 130 -4.38 6.21 -0.32
N ALA A 131 -3.83 5.25 0.43
CA ALA A 131 -2.44 5.28 0.86
C ALA A 131 -1.48 5.10 -0.32
N TYR A 132 -1.76 4.15 -1.23
CA TYR A 132 -1.00 3.99 -2.47
C TYR A 132 -0.98 5.26 -3.33
N ILE A 133 -2.16 5.86 -3.53
CA ILE A 133 -2.30 7.07 -4.34
C ILE A 133 -1.57 8.24 -3.69
N ALA A 134 -1.66 8.39 -2.37
CA ALA A 134 -0.93 9.42 -1.63
C ALA A 134 0.59 9.25 -1.78
N MET A 135 1.10 8.03 -1.68
CA MET A 135 2.54 7.75 -1.88
C MET A 135 3.00 8.08 -3.30
N ASP A 136 2.27 7.64 -4.33
CA ASP A 136 2.59 7.97 -5.73
C ASP A 136 2.59 9.50 -5.97
N GLN A 137 1.59 10.20 -5.47
CA GLN A 137 1.52 11.64 -5.62
C GLN A 137 2.67 12.36 -4.90
N ALA A 138 3.07 11.89 -3.73
CA ALA A 138 4.18 12.44 -2.96
C ALA A 138 5.52 12.21 -3.67
N ILE A 139 5.81 11.00 -4.18
CA ILE A 139 7.06 10.76 -4.92
C ILE A 139 7.12 11.54 -6.24
N ARG A 140 5.99 11.72 -6.94
CA ARG A 140 5.94 12.56 -8.15
C ARG A 140 6.18 14.04 -7.83
N ARG A 141 5.60 14.54 -6.73
CA ARG A 141 5.83 15.92 -6.25
C ARG A 141 7.29 16.13 -5.83
N LEU A 142 7.89 15.16 -5.16
CA LEU A 142 9.32 15.18 -4.83
C LEU A 142 10.18 15.19 -6.10
N GLY A 143 9.87 14.34 -7.09
CA GLY A 143 10.57 14.29 -8.38
C GLY A 143 10.51 15.61 -9.16
N ARG A 144 9.41 16.37 -9.04
CA ARG A 144 9.28 17.73 -9.60
C ARG A 144 9.90 18.82 -8.74
N ARG A 145 10.43 18.50 -7.56
CA ARG A 145 10.97 19.45 -6.57
C ARG A 145 9.93 20.48 -6.09
N GLU A 146 8.65 20.08 -6.08
CA GLU A 146 7.49 20.92 -5.71
C GLU A 146 7.02 20.68 -4.26
N MET A 147 7.72 19.83 -3.51
CA MET A 147 7.32 19.47 -2.14
C MET A 147 7.72 20.59 -1.17
N SER A 148 6.73 21.30 -0.61
CA SER A 148 6.93 22.36 0.38
C SER A 148 6.85 21.87 1.84
N GLU A 149 6.18 20.74 2.07
CA GLU A 149 5.99 20.12 3.38
C GLU A 149 6.49 18.68 3.37
N THR A 150 7.09 18.24 4.47
CA THR A 150 7.71 16.89 4.57
C THR A 150 6.80 15.85 5.22
N SER A 151 5.56 16.22 5.57
CA SER A 151 4.61 15.36 6.29
C SER A 151 4.31 14.05 5.53
N GLU A 152 4.11 14.12 4.22
CA GLU A 152 3.89 12.95 3.37
C GLU A 152 5.13 12.06 3.26
N LEU A 153 6.32 12.66 3.22
CA LEU A 153 7.58 11.93 3.18
C LEU A 153 7.85 11.19 4.50
N TRP A 154 7.46 11.78 5.63
CA TRP A 154 7.45 11.07 6.92
C TRP A 154 6.55 9.83 6.90
N GLN A 155 5.35 9.93 6.31
CA GLN A 155 4.46 8.78 6.20
C GLN A 155 5.07 7.68 5.32
N ILE A 156 5.68 8.04 4.18
CA ILE A 156 6.37 7.07 3.32
C ILE A 156 7.51 6.39 4.06
N LYS A 157 8.34 7.17 4.77
CA LYS A 157 9.45 6.63 5.56
C LYS A 157 8.96 5.64 6.62
N LEU A 158 7.91 5.99 7.37
CA LEU A 158 7.32 5.11 8.38
C LEU A 158 6.79 3.81 7.77
N VAL A 159 6.17 3.89 6.58
CA VAL A 159 5.74 2.71 5.83
C VAL A 159 6.96 1.84 5.47
N LEU A 160 8.01 2.41 4.88
CA LEU A 160 9.22 1.67 4.50
C LEU A 160 9.90 1.02 5.71
N GLU A 161 10.00 1.72 6.84
CA GLU A 161 10.55 1.21 8.10
C GLU A 161 9.69 0.08 8.70
N PHE A 162 8.37 0.23 8.66
CA PHE A 162 7.45 -0.79 9.16
C PHE A 162 7.62 -2.12 8.39
N PHE A 163 7.64 -2.06 7.06
CA PHE A 163 7.75 -3.25 6.21
C PHE A 163 9.15 -3.86 6.21
N SER A 164 10.20 -3.08 6.53
CA SER A 164 11.57 -3.58 6.70
C SER A 164 11.90 -4.04 8.13
N SER A 165 11.01 -3.82 9.10
CA SER A 165 11.26 -4.19 10.50
C SER A 165 11.39 -5.70 10.71
N ARG A 166 12.33 -6.11 11.59
CA ARG A 166 12.56 -7.53 11.95
C ARG A 166 11.29 -8.17 12.52
N SER A 167 10.56 -7.45 13.36
CA SER A 167 9.29 -7.91 13.94
C SER A 167 8.23 -8.23 12.89
N HIS A 168 8.20 -7.47 11.79
CA HIS A 168 7.27 -7.73 10.70
C HIS A 168 7.71 -8.96 9.88
N GLN A 169 9.01 -9.05 9.57
CA GLN A 169 9.58 -10.20 8.86
C GLN A 169 9.39 -11.52 9.61
N GLU A 170 9.59 -11.53 10.93
CA GLU A 170 9.34 -12.71 11.79
C GLU A 170 7.87 -13.12 11.81
N ARG A 171 6.94 -12.16 11.85
CA ARG A 171 5.49 -12.45 11.79
C ARG A 171 5.08 -13.05 10.46
N LEU A 172 5.67 -12.56 9.36
CA LEU A 172 5.40 -13.10 8.02
C LEU A 172 5.90 -14.54 7.89
N GLN A 173 7.09 -14.85 8.42
CA GLN A 173 7.63 -16.22 8.46
C GLN A 173 6.75 -17.17 9.27
N ASN A 174 6.22 -16.72 10.42
CA ASN A 174 5.37 -17.53 11.29
C ASN A 174 3.94 -17.70 10.75
N HIS A 175 3.45 -16.77 9.93
CA HIS A 175 2.09 -16.77 9.40
C HIS A 175 2.05 -16.45 7.89
N PRO A 176 2.58 -17.32 7.03
CA PRO A 176 2.68 -17.07 5.58
C PRO A 176 1.32 -16.98 4.87
N LYS A 177 0.23 -17.39 5.54
CA LYS A 177 -1.14 -17.34 5.00
C LYS A 177 -1.84 -15.99 5.17
N ARG A 178 -1.28 -15.06 5.95
CA ARG A 178 -1.75 -13.66 5.93
C ARG A 178 -0.96 -12.96 4.82
N GLY A 179 -1.65 -12.59 3.74
CA GLY A 179 -1.06 -11.78 2.68
C GLY A 179 -0.47 -10.48 3.23
N LEU A 180 0.44 -9.88 2.47
CA LEU A 180 0.95 -8.55 2.77
C LEU A 180 -0.18 -7.53 2.59
N PHE A 181 -0.25 -6.53 3.47
CA PHE A 181 -1.22 -5.42 3.33
C PHE A 181 -0.89 -4.50 2.15
N MET A 182 0.36 -4.53 1.66
CA MET A 182 0.79 -3.83 0.46
C MET A 182 1.77 -4.67 -0.36
N ASN A 183 1.84 -4.36 -1.65
CA ASN A 183 2.64 -5.03 -2.66
C ASN A 183 4.10 -5.10 -2.25
N SER A 184 4.70 -6.26 -2.44
CA SER A 184 6.15 -6.41 -2.33
C SER A 184 6.91 -5.63 -3.39
N GLU A 185 6.31 -5.32 -4.55
CA GLU A 185 6.98 -4.65 -5.68
C GLU A 185 6.79 -3.13 -5.69
N PHE A 186 5.67 -2.61 -5.18
CA PHE A 186 5.41 -1.17 -5.16
C PHE A 186 6.34 -0.41 -4.21
N LEU A 187 6.53 -0.92 -2.99
CA LEU A 187 7.35 -0.25 -1.98
C LEU A 187 8.82 -0.09 -2.41
N PRO A 188 9.48 -1.09 -3.02
CA PRO A 188 10.79 -0.90 -3.64
C PRO A 188 10.81 0.18 -4.73
N VAL A 189 9.78 0.26 -5.58
CA VAL A 189 9.70 1.31 -6.62
C VAL A 189 9.62 2.70 -5.98
N VAL A 190 8.77 2.86 -4.95
CA VAL A 190 8.67 4.11 -4.17
C VAL A 190 10.02 4.48 -3.58
N LYS A 191 10.68 3.53 -2.90
CA LYS A 191 12.00 3.73 -2.29
C LYS A 191 13.04 4.17 -3.33
N CYS A 192 13.23 3.38 -4.39
CA CYS A 192 14.19 3.69 -5.44
C CYS A 192 13.93 5.04 -6.11
N THR A 193 12.66 5.43 -6.28
CA THR A 193 12.31 6.73 -6.86
C THR A 193 12.74 7.89 -5.95
N ILE A 194 12.54 7.76 -4.64
CA ILE A 194 12.99 8.76 -3.66
C ILE A 194 14.52 8.82 -3.62
N ASP A 195 15.18 7.67 -3.48
CA ASP A 195 16.64 7.55 -3.43
C ASP A 195 17.26 8.23 -4.66
N ASN A 196 16.83 7.85 -5.87
CA ASN A 196 17.31 8.44 -7.12
C ASN A 196 17.08 9.95 -7.21
N THR A 197 15.93 10.45 -6.72
CA THR A 197 15.62 11.89 -6.77
C THR A 197 16.53 12.69 -5.84
N LEU A 198 16.77 12.18 -4.63
CA LEU A 198 17.63 12.82 -3.65
C LEU A 198 19.12 12.74 -4.06
N ASP A 199 19.56 11.62 -4.62
CA ASP A 199 20.92 11.46 -5.16
C ASP A 199 21.19 12.43 -6.32
N GLN A 200 20.23 12.57 -7.25
CA GLN A 200 20.33 13.56 -8.31
C GLN A 200 20.35 15.00 -7.78
N TRP A 201 19.62 15.28 -6.69
CA TRP A 201 19.67 16.58 -6.06
C TRP A 201 21.03 16.85 -5.40
N LEU A 202 21.62 15.86 -4.72
CA LEU A 202 22.97 15.96 -4.16
C LEU A 202 24.01 16.28 -5.24
N GLN A 203 23.95 15.58 -6.38
CA GLN A 203 24.90 15.75 -7.49
C GLN A 203 24.85 17.15 -8.15
N VAL A 204 23.73 17.85 -8.05
CA VAL A 204 23.53 19.18 -8.68
C VAL A 204 23.80 20.33 -7.68
N GLY A 205 24.41 20.03 -6.52
CA GLY A 205 24.87 21.02 -5.53
C GLY A 205 24.14 20.96 -4.18
N GLY A 206 23.27 19.96 -3.97
CA GLY A 206 22.64 19.73 -2.67
C GLY A 206 23.61 19.29 -1.57
N ASP A 207 24.73 18.67 -1.96
CA ASP A 207 25.82 18.24 -1.06
C ASP A 207 26.39 19.41 -0.23
N MET A 208 26.65 20.55 -0.88
CA MET A 208 27.11 21.77 -0.20
C MET A 208 26.08 22.29 0.81
N CYS A 209 24.79 22.16 0.50
CA CYS A 209 23.70 22.59 1.40
C CYS A 209 23.63 21.70 2.65
N VAL A 210 23.78 20.39 2.48
CA VAL A 210 23.84 19.45 3.62
C VAL A 210 25.06 19.75 4.49
N HIS A 211 26.23 19.98 3.87
CA HIS A 211 27.44 20.34 4.61
C HIS A 211 27.30 21.67 5.36
N ALA A 212 26.71 22.69 4.73
CA ALA A 212 26.43 23.98 5.37
C ALA A 212 25.48 23.85 6.56
N TYR A 213 24.43 23.03 6.43
CA TYR A 213 23.50 22.74 7.52
C TYR A 213 24.21 22.10 8.72
N LEU A 214 25.01 21.07 8.48
CA LEU A 214 25.72 20.35 9.53
C LEU A 214 26.80 21.20 10.22
N SER A 215 27.38 22.16 9.50
CA SER A 215 28.38 23.10 10.02
C SER A 215 27.80 24.41 10.58
N GLY A 216 26.47 24.55 10.58
CA GLY A 216 25.77 25.73 11.10
C GLY A 216 25.99 27.01 10.26
N GLN A 217 26.34 26.85 8.99
CA GLN A 217 26.55 27.94 8.05
C GLN A 217 25.22 28.41 7.44
N PRO A 218 25.14 29.67 6.93
CA PRO A 218 23.95 30.16 6.25
C PRO A 218 23.61 29.30 5.01
N LEU A 219 22.32 29.11 4.77
CA LEU A 219 21.78 28.28 3.68
C LEU A 219 21.11 29.15 2.62
N GLU A 220 21.15 28.68 1.37
CA GLU A 220 20.40 29.28 0.28
C GLU A 220 18.92 28.90 0.37
N GLU A 221 18.02 29.89 0.27
CA GLU A 221 16.58 29.68 0.40
C GLU A 221 16.00 28.74 -0.68
N SER A 222 16.60 28.71 -1.87
CA SER A 222 16.12 27.93 -3.01
C SER A 222 16.19 26.41 -2.78
N GLN A 223 17.07 25.94 -1.89
CA GLN A 223 17.31 24.52 -1.63
C GLN A 223 16.70 24.04 -0.31
N LEU A 224 16.09 24.93 0.49
CA LEU A 224 15.63 24.60 1.84
C LEU A 224 14.57 23.48 1.87
N SER A 225 13.65 23.48 0.91
CA SER A 225 12.61 22.45 0.82
C SER A 225 13.19 21.06 0.56
N MET A 226 14.08 20.96 -0.42
CA MET A 226 14.76 19.70 -0.76
C MET A 226 15.69 19.24 0.35
N LEU A 227 16.40 20.17 1.01
CA LEU A 227 17.19 19.86 2.20
C LEU A 227 16.31 19.29 3.31
N ALA A 228 15.15 19.88 3.60
CA ALA A 228 14.22 19.35 4.60
C ALA A 228 13.76 17.92 4.26
N CYS A 229 13.44 17.66 2.99
CA CYS A 229 13.11 16.31 2.51
C CYS A 229 14.26 15.33 2.74
N PHE A 230 15.50 15.73 2.40
CA PHE A 230 16.70 14.92 2.58
C PHE A 230 16.93 14.55 4.05
N LEU A 231 16.90 15.54 4.95
CA LEU A 231 17.11 15.32 6.38
C LEU A 231 16.05 14.38 6.98
N VAL A 232 14.78 14.56 6.59
CA VAL A 232 13.67 13.70 7.03
C VAL A 232 13.87 12.27 6.57
N TYR A 233 14.12 12.06 5.28
CA TYR A 233 14.20 10.74 4.69
C TYR A 233 15.41 9.94 5.21
N HIS A 234 16.58 10.57 5.29
CA HIS A 234 17.81 9.93 5.79
C HIS A 234 17.98 9.96 7.31
N SER A 235 17.02 10.53 8.06
CA SER A 235 17.08 10.65 9.53
C SER A 235 18.31 11.42 10.03
N VAL A 236 18.75 12.45 9.30
CA VAL A 236 19.93 13.23 9.68
C VAL A 236 19.58 14.06 10.94
N PRO A 237 20.35 13.91 12.04
CA PRO A 237 20.05 14.61 13.28
C PRO A 237 20.38 16.11 13.18
N ALA A 238 19.77 16.91 14.06
CA ALA A 238 20.11 18.32 14.20
C ALA A 238 21.59 18.50 14.62
N PRO A 239 22.28 19.59 14.19
CA PRO A 239 23.71 19.79 14.44
C PRO A 239 24.11 19.73 15.92
N GLN A 240 23.22 20.17 16.81
CA GLN A 240 23.42 20.15 18.27
C GLN A 240 23.57 18.73 18.86
N HIS A 241 23.14 17.69 18.15
CA HIS A 241 23.24 16.30 18.59
C HIS A 241 24.46 15.59 18.00
N LEU A 242 25.25 16.26 17.15
CA LEU A 242 26.45 15.69 16.56
C LEU A 242 27.66 15.90 17.49
N PRO A 243 28.52 14.89 17.68
CA PRO A 243 29.76 15.09 18.40
C PRO A 243 30.67 16.07 17.64
N PRO A 244 31.46 16.91 18.33
CA PRO A 244 32.28 17.97 17.72
C PRO A 244 33.47 17.47 16.86
N ILE A 245 33.55 16.18 16.52
CA ILE A 245 34.68 15.57 15.83
C ILE A 245 34.18 14.80 14.59
N GLY A 246 34.60 15.27 13.40
CA GLY A 246 34.71 14.43 12.20
C GLY A 246 33.52 14.40 11.23
N LEU A 247 33.11 15.56 10.69
CA LEU A 247 32.14 15.65 9.57
C LEU A 247 32.62 15.02 8.25
N GLU A 248 33.90 14.64 8.14
CA GLU A 248 34.50 14.06 6.94
C GLU A 248 34.17 12.56 6.73
N GLY A 249 33.75 11.84 7.78
CA GLY A 249 33.43 10.40 7.70
C GLY A 249 31.96 10.11 7.33
N LEU A 250 31.02 10.87 7.89
CA LEU A 250 29.58 10.66 7.73
C LEU A 250 29.07 10.89 6.29
N LEU A 251 29.72 11.77 5.53
CA LEU A 251 29.37 12.00 4.12
C LEU A 251 29.78 10.84 3.21
N LYS A 252 30.82 10.08 3.58
CA LYS A 252 31.24 8.88 2.84
C LYS A 252 30.36 7.66 3.12
N ASP A 253 29.81 7.56 4.33
CA ASP A 253 28.88 6.48 4.67
C ASP A 253 27.45 6.73 4.15
N LEU A 254 27.06 8.00 3.93
CA LEU A 254 25.76 8.38 3.36
C LEU A 254 25.74 8.40 1.83
N ALA A 255 26.87 8.70 1.18
CA ALA A 255 27.04 8.53 -0.25
C ALA A 255 27.54 7.10 -0.51
N GLY A 256 26.61 6.17 -0.70
CA GLY A 256 26.89 4.73 -0.81
C GLY A 256 28.19 4.38 -1.55
N ASP A 257 29.00 3.59 -0.85
CA ASP A 257 30.23 2.95 -1.32
C ASP A 257 29.97 2.30 -2.69
N SER A 258 30.39 3.00 -3.75
CA SER A 258 30.40 2.48 -5.12
C SER A 258 31.79 1.91 -5.37
N GLY A 259 32.00 0.71 -4.80
CA GLY A 259 33.06 -0.21 -5.18
C GLY A 259 32.55 -1.25 -6.16
#